data_AF-A0A662AL33-F1
#
_entry.id   AF-A0A662AL33-F1
#
_cell.length_a   1.000
_cell.length_b   1.000
_cell.length_c   1.000
_cell.angle_alpha   90.00
_cell.angle_beta   90.00
_cell.angle_gamma   90.00
#
_symmetry.space_group_name_H-M   'P 1'
#
loop_
_entity.id
_entity.type
_entity.pdbx_description
1 polymer ?
#
loop_
_entity_poly.entity_id
_entity_poly.type
_entity_poly.pdbx_seq_one_letter_code
_entity_poly.pdbx_strand_id
1 'polypeptide(L)'
;MAKSKDSEINLLANIPFPDYAHQHLLELFKEYTLIGGMPEIVSNYIEHQDLVQIADIFDDLITTYLEDVEKYSKTNNQTKIIRHVINNSIKLAGERIKFEGFAQSNYKSKDVSECFRILEKTFFLHLVYPTTATKIPAIENLRKSPKLHILDTGIINKFVGVQSQILSNNKIDSVFEGKIAEHITGQELLALQTSVLAKNVFWVKEKKQSNAEVDFILQISNMLIPIEVKLGKSGRLRSLMEFIDLAPHNVAVRVYSGKFSIEKTKTIKNKAFFLLNLPFYLVSQIEKYIKFMINSVS
;
A
#
# COMPACT_ATOMS: atom_id res chain seq x y z
N MET A 1 -14.88 5.65 -0.59
CA MET A 1 -15.25 5.48 0.83
C MET A 1 -16.74 5.22 0.90
N ALA A 2 -17.17 4.20 1.61
CA ALA A 2 -18.56 3.73 1.53
C ALA A 2 -19.56 4.53 2.41
N LYS A 3 -19.08 5.37 3.33
CA LYS A 3 -19.89 6.34 4.09
C LYS A 3 -20.05 7.70 3.41
N SER A 4 -19.37 7.92 2.29
CA SER A 4 -19.46 9.19 1.56
C SER A 4 -20.86 9.36 0.99
N LYS A 5 -21.53 10.47 1.29
CA LYS A 5 -22.73 10.86 0.57
C LYS A 5 -22.35 11.38 -0.82
N ASP A 6 -23.33 11.56 -1.69
CA ASP A 6 -23.11 12.08 -3.05
C ASP A 6 -22.35 13.41 -3.05
N SER A 7 -22.50 14.22 -2.01
CA SER A 7 -21.73 15.45 -1.80
C SER A 7 -20.21 15.19 -1.71
N GLU A 8 -19.77 14.22 -0.91
CA GLU A 8 -18.36 13.90 -0.70
C GLU A 8 -17.73 13.27 -1.95
N ILE A 9 -18.49 12.43 -2.66
CA ILE A 9 -18.05 11.85 -3.94
C ILE A 9 -17.86 12.95 -4.99
N ASN A 10 -18.80 13.89 -5.08
CA ASN A 10 -18.69 15.04 -5.97
C ASN A 10 -17.51 15.95 -5.60
N LEU A 11 -17.20 16.09 -4.30
CA LEU A 11 -16.02 16.84 -3.86
C LEU A 11 -14.71 16.20 -4.30
N LEU A 12 -14.60 14.86 -4.29
CA LEU A 12 -13.43 14.14 -4.78
C LEU A 12 -13.20 14.30 -6.29
N ALA A 13 -14.26 14.61 -7.05
CA ALA A 13 -14.15 14.88 -8.48
C ALA A 13 -13.59 16.28 -8.79
N ASN A 14 -13.63 17.21 -7.83
CA ASN A 14 -13.13 18.57 -8.02
C ASN A 14 -11.59 18.62 -7.89
N ILE A 15 -10.92 19.06 -8.94
CA ILE A 15 -9.47 19.20 -9.00
C ILE A 15 -9.12 20.66 -9.32
N PRO A 16 -8.42 21.40 -8.44
CA PRO A 16 -7.88 20.93 -7.14
C PRO A 16 -8.97 20.71 -6.08
N PHE A 17 -8.67 19.84 -5.11
CA PHE A 17 -9.59 19.54 -4.00
C PHE A 17 -9.71 20.76 -3.08
N PRO A 18 -10.92 21.13 -2.62
CA PRO A 18 -11.10 22.28 -1.75
C PRO A 18 -10.56 22.06 -0.32
N ASP A 19 -9.76 23.01 0.14
CA ASP A 19 -9.07 22.98 1.44
C ASP A 19 -9.97 22.78 2.66
N TYR A 20 -11.21 23.31 2.62
CA TYR A 20 -12.14 23.27 3.76
C TYR A 20 -12.61 21.84 4.08
N ALA A 21 -12.62 20.94 3.11
CA ALA A 21 -13.10 19.57 3.27
C ALA A 21 -11.99 18.58 3.70
N HIS A 22 -10.75 19.05 3.84
CA HIS A 22 -9.59 18.21 4.13
C HIS A 22 -9.73 17.40 5.42
N GLN A 23 -10.09 18.07 6.52
CA GLN A 23 -10.17 17.42 7.83
C GLN A 23 -11.23 16.31 7.84
N HIS A 24 -12.40 16.60 7.27
CA HIS A 24 -13.52 15.67 7.22
C HIS A 24 -13.19 14.41 6.39
N LEU A 25 -12.65 14.57 5.18
CA LEU A 25 -12.28 13.40 4.37
C LEU A 25 -11.09 12.63 4.94
N LEU A 26 -10.16 13.30 5.62
CA LEU A 26 -9.06 12.61 6.29
C LEU A 26 -9.57 11.74 7.45
N GLU A 27 -10.58 12.18 8.19
CA GLU A 27 -11.23 11.39 9.24
C GLU A 27 -11.95 10.17 8.67
N LEU A 28 -12.76 10.35 7.62
CA LEU A 28 -13.40 9.23 6.91
C LEU A 28 -12.37 8.24 6.34
N PHE A 29 -11.23 8.73 5.85
CA PHE A 29 -10.14 7.88 5.37
C PHE A 29 -9.49 7.07 6.48
N LYS A 30 -9.25 7.68 7.64
CA LYS A 30 -8.69 6.96 8.79
C LYS A 30 -9.62 5.87 9.26
N GLU A 31 -10.92 6.14 9.29
CA GLU A 31 -11.94 5.14 9.61
C GLU A 31 -11.96 3.99 8.60
N TYR A 32 -11.98 4.31 7.31
CA TYR A 32 -11.87 3.31 6.23
C TYR A 32 -10.57 2.50 6.33
N THR A 33 -9.45 3.15 6.66
CA THR A 33 -8.15 2.49 6.83
C THR A 33 -8.18 1.52 8.01
N LEU A 34 -8.91 1.85 9.07
CA LEU A 34 -9.04 1.03 10.26
C LEU A 34 -9.84 -0.26 9.99
N ILE A 35 -10.98 -0.14 9.32
CA ILE A 35 -11.90 -1.25 9.06
C ILE A 35 -11.58 -2.01 7.77
N GLY A 36 -10.86 -1.40 6.83
CA GLY A 36 -10.59 -1.99 5.51
C GLY A 36 -11.72 -1.81 4.50
N GLY A 37 -11.55 -2.44 3.34
CA GLY A 37 -12.43 -2.38 2.17
C GLY A 37 -13.22 -3.65 1.87
N MET A 38 -13.14 -4.67 2.72
CA MET A 38 -13.92 -5.91 2.54
C MET A 38 -15.43 -5.59 2.53
N PRO A 39 -16.19 -5.98 1.48
CA PRO A 39 -17.57 -5.53 1.30
C PRO A 39 -18.50 -5.82 2.47
N GLU A 40 -18.42 -7.03 3.04
CA GLU A 40 -19.24 -7.45 4.18
C GLU A 40 -18.94 -6.63 5.43
N ILE A 41 -17.65 -6.40 5.70
CA ILE A 41 -17.17 -5.59 6.84
C ILE A 41 -17.64 -4.15 6.70
N VAL A 42 -17.46 -3.57 5.51
CA VAL A 42 -17.88 -2.20 5.22
C VAL A 42 -19.40 -2.06 5.34
N SER A 43 -20.17 -2.99 4.78
CA SER A 43 -21.64 -2.97 4.85
C SER A 43 -22.12 -3.06 6.29
N ASN A 44 -21.61 -4.01 7.07
CA ASN A 44 -21.98 -4.18 8.47
C ASN A 44 -21.61 -2.94 9.30
N TYR A 45 -20.41 -2.39 9.10
CA TYR A 45 -19.95 -1.23 9.84
C TYR A 45 -20.72 0.06 9.50
N ILE A 46 -21.19 0.24 8.26
CA ILE A 46 -22.04 1.37 7.90
C ILE A 46 -23.36 1.33 8.68
N GLU A 47 -23.97 0.15 8.74
CA GLU A 47 -25.26 -0.06 9.39
C GLU A 47 -25.18 0.09 10.92
N HIS A 48 -24.16 -0.50 11.55
CA HIS A 48 -24.12 -0.64 13.00
C HIS A 48 -23.13 0.29 13.71
N GLN A 49 -22.12 0.80 12.99
CA GLN A 49 -21.06 1.65 13.57
C GLN A 49 -20.27 0.99 14.70
N ASP A 50 -20.21 -0.34 14.74
CA ASP A 50 -19.62 -1.11 15.84
C ASP A 50 -18.39 -1.91 15.40
N LEU A 51 -17.23 -1.59 15.98
CA LEU A 51 -15.97 -2.30 15.74
C LEU A 51 -15.95 -3.71 16.37
N VAL A 52 -16.72 -3.93 17.43
CA VAL A 52 -16.83 -5.24 18.09
C VAL A 52 -17.59 -6.21 17.20
N GLN A 53 -18.63 -5.75 16.52
CA GLN A 53 -19.46 -6.63 15.67
C GLN A 53 -18.71 -7.10 14.41
N ILE A 54 -17.90 -6.24 13.79
CA ILE A 54 -17.11 -6.64 12.62
C ILE A 54 -15.94 -7.58 12.98
N ALA A 55 -15.61 -7.73 14.27
CA ALA A 55 -14.53 -8.58 14.74
C ALA A 55 -14.74 -10.05 14.35
N ASP A 56 -15.97 -10.54 14.51
CA ASP A 56 -16.34 -11.92 14.20
C ASP A 56 -16.26 -12.19 12.69
N ILE A 57 -16.66 -11.20 11.86
CA ILE A 57 -16.59 -11.28 10.39
C ILE A 57 -15.14 -11.45 9.92
N PHE A 58 -14.18 -10.76 10.55
CA PHE A 58 -12.76 -10.98 10.25
C PHE A 58 -12.28 -12.37 10.64
N ASP A 59 -12.69 -12.87 11.81
CA ASP A 59 -12.24 -14.16 12.34
C ASP A 59 -12.80 -15.31 11.48
N ASP A 60 -14.05 -15.20 11.02
CA ASP A 60 -14.68 -16.11 10.07
C ASP A 60 -13.99 -16.10 8.69
N LEU A 61 -13.61 -14.91 8.19
CA LEU A 61 -12.89 -14.77 6.92
C LEU A 61 -11.54 -15.50 6.96
N ILE A 62 -10.75 -15.29 8.02
CA ILE A 62 -9.45 -15.95 8.17
C ILE A 62 -9.60 -17.46 8.36
N THR A 63 -10.58 -17.89 9.15
CA THR A 63 -10.90 -19.32 9.34
C THR A 63 -11.22 -19.98 8.01
N THR A 64 -12.08 -19.35 7.20
CA THR A 64 -12.43 -19.83 5.86
C THR A 64 -11.19 -19.99 4.98
N TYR A 65 -10.27 -19.02 4.97
CA TYR A 65 -9.01 -19.15 4.22
C TYR A 65 -8.15 -20.32 4.70
N LEU A 66 -8.08 -20.55 6.03
CA LEU A 66 -7.29 -21.63 6.64
C LEU A 66 -7.88 -23.03 6.38
N GLU A 67 -9.21 -23.14 6.36
CA GLU A 67 -9.94 -24.35 6.04
C GLU A 67 -9.82 -24.70 4.55
N ASP A 68 -9.90 -23.70 3.67
CA ASP A 68 -9.83 -23.87 2.22
C ASP A 68 -8.43 -24.20 1.70
N VAL A 69 -7.38 -24.13 2.53
CA VAL A 69 -5.99 -24.46 2.14
C VAL A 69 -5.87 -25.81 1.45
N GLU A 70 -6.65 -26.80 1.88
CA GLU A 70 -6.60 -28.16 1.35
C GLU A 70 -6.97 -28.21 -0.14
N LYS A 71 -7.86 -27.31 -0.60
CA LYS A 71 -8.26 -27.18 -2.01
C LYS A 71 -7.10 -26.72 -2.91
N TYR A 72 -6.13 -26.00 -2.35
CA TYR A 72 -5.01 -25.40 -3.09
C TYR A 72 -3.70 -26.17 -2.98
N SER A 73 -3.65 -27.19 -2.11
CA SER A 73 -2.45 -27.97 -1.83
C SER A 73 -2.48 -29.34 -2.51
N LYS A 74 -1.34 -29.78 -3.04
CA LYS A 74 -1.17 -31.11 -3.65
C LYS A 74 -0.69 -32.17 -2.66
N THR A 75 -0.11 -31.75 -1.54
CA THR A 75 0.51 -32.63 -0.54
C THR A 75 0.30 -32.07 0.86
N ASN A 76 0.27 -32.96 1.87
CA ASN A 76 0.18 -32.56 3.29
C ASN A 76 1.30 -31.61 3.72
N ASN A 77 2.50 -31.74 3.14
CA ASN A 77 3.61 -30.83 3.43
C ASN A 77 3.30 -29.41 2.90
N GLN A 78 2.78 -29.31 1.68
CA GLN A 78 2.37 -28.03 1.11
C GLN A 78 1.23 -27.39 1.92
N THR A 79 0.25 -28.16 2.38
CA THR A 79 -0.83 -27.68 3.28
C THR A 79 -0.24 -27.03 4.53
N LYS A 80 0.74 -27.67 5.18
CA LYS A 80 1.42 -27.14 6.38
C LYS A 80 2.15 -25.84 6.09
N ILE A 81 2.85 -25.76 4.95
CA ILE A 81 3.58 -24.55 4.57
C ILE A 81 2.62 -23.41 4.24
N ILE A 82 1.52 -23.67 3.53
CA ILE A 82 0.50 -22.64 3.24
C ILE A 82 -0.10 -22.09 4.53
N ARG A 83 -0.51 -22.96 5.48
CA ARG A 83 -1.01 -22.52 6.80
C ARG A 83 0.02 -21.69 7.55
N HIS A 84 1.31 -22.09 7.51
CA HIS A 84 2.41 -21.31 8.09
C HIS A 84 2.56 -19.94 7.43
N VAL A 85 2.44 -19.86 6.10
CA VAL A 85 2.51 -18.59 5.37
C VAL A 85 1.35 -17.68 5.76
N ILE A 86 0.10 -18.16 5.73
CA ILE A 86 -1.09 -17.38 6.10
C ILE A 86 -0.96 -16.78 7.51
N ASN A 87 -0.59 -17.61 8.50
CA ASN A 87 -0.49 -17.20 9.90
C ASN A 87 0.57 -16.12 10.17
N ASN A 88 1.56 -16.00 9.30
CA ASN A 88 2.68 -15.07 9.47
C ASN A 88 2.64 -13.91 8.47
N SER A 89 2.00 -14.07 7.32
CA SER A 89 1.97 -13.05 6.26
C SER A 89 1.28 -11.78 6.73
N ILE A 90 0.18 -11.92 7.48
CA ILE A 90 -0.58 -10.77 8.01
C ILE A 90 0.29 -9.91 8.94
N LYS A 91 1.11 -10.54 9.79
CA LYS A 91 2.00 -9.85 10.74
C LYS A 91 3.15 -9.13 10.05
N LEU A 92 3.56 -9.63 8.89
CA LEU A 92 4.69 -9.12 8.10
C LEU A 92 4.23 -8.26 6.92
N ALA A 93 2.96 -7.85 6.89
CA ALA A 93 2.41 -6.99 5.85
C ALA A 93 3.15 -5.64 5.80
N GLY A 94 3.42 -5.17 4.58
CA GLY A 94 4.24 -3.98 4.31
C GLY A 94 5.75 -4.22 4.43
N GLU A 95 6.21 -5.40 4.85
CA GLU A 95 7.65 -5.67 4.99
C GLU A 95 8.28 -6.32 3.75
N ARG A 96 9.58 -6.06 3.58
CA ARG A 96 10.45 -6.81 2.67
C ARG A 96 10.71 -8.21 3.23
N ILE A 97 10.23 -9.24 2.53
CA ILE A 97 10.36 -10.63 3.00
C ILE A 97 11.42 -11.41 2.22
N LYS A 98 11.94 -12.47 2.85
CA LYS A 98 12.72 -13.53 2.19
C LYS A 98 11.96 -14.84 2.35
N PHE A 99 11.98 -15.67 1.31
CA PHE A 99 11.39 -17.02 1.37
C PHE A 99 12.25 -17.99 2.17
N GLU A 100 13.58 -17.82 2.14
CA GLU A 100 14.51 -18.54 2.99
C GLU A 100 14.33 -18.12 4.45
N GLY A 101 14.09 -19.09 5.33
CA GLY A 101 13.89 -18.83 6.76
C GLY A 101 12.65 -18.00 7.06
N PHE A 102 11.65 -17.98 6.16
CA PHE A 102 10.44 -17.17 6.32
C PHE A 102 9.77 -17.46 7.67
N ALA A 103 9.57 -16.41 8.47
CA ALA A 103 9.06 -16.48 9.84
C ALA A 103 9.78 -17.55 10.70
N GLN A 104 11.12 -17.60 10.59
CA GLN A 104 12.01 -18.48 11.36
C GLN A 104 11.71 -19.97 11.17
N SER A 105 11.15 -20.35 10.02
CA SER A 105 10.88 -21.75 9.69
C SER A 105 12.08 -22.47 9.07
N ASN A 106 12.10 -23.79 9.22
CA ASN A 106 13.07 -24.68 8.57
C ASN A 106 12.62 -25.13 7.17
N TYR A 107 11.56 -24.52 6.62
CA TYR A 107 11.08 -24.86 5.27
C TYR A 107 12.06 -24.37 4.21
N LYS A 108 12.18 -25.14 3.13
CA LYS A 108 13.05 -24.77 2.01
C LYS A 108 12.48 -23.54 1.31
N SER A 109 13.36 -22.61 0.93
CA SER A 109 13.01 -21.37 0.22
C SER A 109 12.13 -21.63 -1.01
N LYS A 110 12.43 -22.67 -1.79
CA LYS A 110 11.63 -23.07 -2.96
C LYS A 110 10.19 -23.39 -2.57
N ASP A 111 9.98 -24.21 -1.54
CA ASP A 111 8.65 -24.67 -1.12
C ASP A 111 7.82 -23.50 -0.57
N VAL A 112 8.45 -22.61 0.21
CA VAL A 112 7.82 -21.37 0.70
C VAL A 112 7.42 -20.47 -0.47
N SER A 113 8.33 -20.23 -1.42
CA SER A 113 8.05 -19.39 -2.59
C SER A 113 6.92 -19.93 -3.47
N GLU A 114 6.79 -21.25 -3.59
CA GLU A 114 5.69 -21.89 -4.30
C GLU A 114 4.36 -21.66 -3.57
N CYS A 115 4.34 -21.78 -2.24
CA CYS A 115 3.15 -21.53 -1.43
C CYS A 115 2.70 -20.07 -1.50
N PHE A 116 3.62 -19.10 -1.49
CA PHE A 116 3.28 -17.70 -1.73
C PHE A 116 2.64 -17.48 -3.11
N ARG A 117 3.16 -18.13 -4.16
CA ARG A 117 2.56 -18.03 -5.51
C ARG A 117 1.19 -18.69 -5.61
N ILE A 118 0.92 -19.72 -4.79
CA ILE A 118 -0.42 -20.29 -4.67
C ILE A 118 -1.36 -19.27 -4.03
N LEU A 119 -0.98 -18.67 -2.91
CA LEU A 119 -1.79 -17.67 -2.21
C LEU A 119 -1.99 -16.37 -3.02
N GLU A 120 -1.03 -16.01 -3.86
CA GLU A 120 -1.20 -14.88 -4.78
C GLU A 120 -2.30 -15.16 -5.82
N LYS A 121 -2.46 -16.42 -6.27
CA LYS A 121 -3.55 -16.82 -7.18
C LYS A 121 -4.92 -16.85 -6.50
N THR A 122 -4.96 -16.99 -5.18
CA THR A 122 -6.21 -16.89 -4.40
C THR A 122 -6.52 -15.45 -3.99
N PHE A 123 -5.72 -14.47 -4.43
CA PHE A 123 -5.81 -13.06 -4.08
C PHE A 123 -5.69 -12.77 -2.57
N PHE A 124 -5.22 -13.72 -1.76
CA PHE A 124 -5.08 -13.51 -0.32
C PHE A 124 -3.94 -12.52 0.01
N LEU A 125 -2.90 -12.53 -0.82
CA LEU A 125 -1.74 -11.67 -0.70
C LEU A 125 -1.16 -11.35 -2.08
N HIS A 126 -0.29 -10.34 -2.12
CA HIS A 126 0.46 -9.96 -3.31
C HIS A 126 1.95 -9.82 -2.98
N LEU A 127 2.80 -10.28 -3.89
CA LEU A 127 4.24 -10.06 -3.83
C LEU A 127 4.61 -8.90 -4.75
N VAL A 128 4.88 -7.74 -4.16
CA VAL A 128 5.28 -6.52 -4.88
C VAL A 128 6.79 -6.58 -5.07
N TYR A 129 7.28 -6.73 -6.30
CA TYR A 129 8.71 -6.81 -6.57
C TYR A 129 9.31 -5.44 -6.95
N PRO A 130 10.60 -5.21 -6.65
CA PRO A 130 11.22 -3.95 -7.02
C PRO A 130 11.66 -3.92 -8.48
N THR A 131 11.76 -2.72 -9.04
CA THR A 131 12.58 -2.45 -10.22
C THR A 131 13.76 -1.54 -9.87
N THR A 132 14.77 -1.49 -10.74
CA THR A 132 15.83 -0.48 -10.70
C THR A 132 15.64 0.61 -11.75
N ALA A 133 14.64 0.45 -12.63
CA ALA A 133 14.37 1.35 -13.73
C ALA A 133 13.82 2.72 -13.25
N THR A 134 14.27 3.79 -13.89
CA THR A 134 13.77 5.17 -13.71
C THR A 134 13.13 5.73 -14.98
N LYS A 135 12.98 4.87 -16.00
CA LYS A 135 12.28 5.10 -17.27
C LYS A 135 11.61 3.80 -17.70
N ILE A 136 10.59 3.90 -18.54
CA ILE A 136 9.88 2.72 -19.08
C ILE A 136 10.85 1.85 -19.91
N PRO A 137 10.70 0.51 -19.88
CA PRO A 137 9.75 -0.26 -19.08
C PRO A 137 10.21 -0.51 -17.63
N ALA A 138 9.28 -0.43 -16.69
CA ALA A 138 9.50 -0.80 -15.29
C ALA A 138 9.35 -2.32 -15.11
N ILE A 139 10.39 -3.09 -15.46
CA ILE A 139 10.36 -4.54 -15.31
C ILE A 139 10.75 -4.91 -13.87
N GLU A 140 9.94 -5.76 -13.23
CA GLU A 140 10.21 -6.29 -11.89
C GLU A 140 11.45 -7.17 -11.86
N ASN A 141 12.24 -7.06 -10.79
CA ASN A 141 13.38 -7.90 -10.52
C ASN A 141 13.01 -9.01 -9.53
N LEU A 142 12.54 -10.14 -10.07
CA LEU A 142 12.13 -11.31 -9.29
C LEU A 142 13.25 -12.00 -8.49
N ARG A 143 14.52 -11.60 -8.70
CA ARG A 143 15.65 -12.08 -7.89
C ARG A 143 15.82 -11.32 -6.59
N LYS A 144 15.17 -10.15 -6.44
CA LYS A 144 15.18 -9.36 -5.20
C LYS A 144 14.01 -9.75 -4.31
N SER A 145 14.16 -9.47 -3.02
CA SER A 145 13.08 -9.63 -2.04
C SER A 145 11.87 -8.76 -2.40
N PRO A 146 10.66 -9.34 -2.47
CA PRO A 146 9.44 -8.56 -2.62
C PRO A 146 9.04 -7.91 -1.29
N LYS A 147 8.20 -6.88 -1.39
CA LYS A 147 7.35 -6.42 -0.29
C LYS A 147 6.07 -7.27 -0.26
N LEU A 148 5.61 -7.58 0.94
CA LEU A 148 4.41 -8.37 1.15
C LEU A 148 3.18 -7.47 1.35
N HIS A 149 2.16 -7.62 0.50
CA HIS A 149 0.87 -6.96 0.67
C HIS A 149 -0.20 -8.02 0.94
N ILE A 150 -1.14 -7.70 1.82
CA ILE A 150 -2.30 -8.55 2.12
C ILE A 150 -3.50 -7.98 1.39
N LEU A 151 -4.51 -8.81 1.12
CA LEU A 151 -5.74 -8.42 0.44
C LEU A 151 -6.37 -7.13 1.00
N ASP A 152 -6.36 -6.95 2.32
CA ASP A 152 -7.07 -5.85 2.95
C ASP A 152 -6.33 -5.29 4.18
N THR A 153 -6.44 -3.97 4.38
CA THR A 153 -5.77 -3.26 5.48
C THR A 153 -6.46 -3.48 6.83
N GLY A 154 -7.79 -3.62 6.83
CA GLY A 154 -8.57 -3.91 8.04
C GLY A 154 -8.20 -5.26 8.64
N ILE A 155 -7.95 -6.27 7.81
CA ILE A 155 -7.48 -7.59 8.23
C ILE A 155 -6.18 -7.48 9.05
N ILE A 156 -5.24 -6.65 8.58
CA ILE A 156 -3.97 -6.42 9.29
C ILE A 156 -4.24 -5.78 10.65
N ASN A 157 -5.05 -4.70 10.67
CA ASN A 157 -5.35 -3.95 11.89
C ASN A 157 -6.05 -4.82 12.95
N LYS A 158 -7.00 -5.67 12.54
CA LYS A 158 -7.66 -6.64 13.43
C LYS A 158 -6.64 -7.64 13.97
N PHE A 159 -5.87 -8.28 13.10
CA PHE A 159 -5.00 -9.41 13.48
C PHE A 159 -3.81 -9.00 14.38
N VAL A 160 -3.31 -7.78 14.23
CA VAL A 160 -2.25 -7.24 15.10
C VAL A 160 -2.79 -6.54 16.36
N GLY A 161 -4.12 -6.51 16.55
CA GLY A 161 -4.77 -5.98 17.77
C GLY A 161 -4.92 -4.46 17.81
N VAL A 162 -4.78 -3.76 16.69
CA VAL A 162 -4.86 -2.30 16.60
C VAL A 162 -6.26 -1.78 16.87
N GLN A 163 -7.29 -2.45 16.35
CA GLN A 163 -8.68 -2.09 16.60
C GLN A 163 -8.98 -2.10 18.12
N SER A 164 -8.49 -3.11 18.84
CA SER A 164 -8.61 -3.21 20.30
C SER A 164 -7.85 -2.10 21.04
N GLN A 165 -6.67 -1.69 20.55
CA GLN A 165 -5.93 -0.57 21.13
C GLN A 165 -6.69 0.75 20.98
N ILE A 166 -7.31 0.98 19.83
CA ILE A 166 -8.13 2.18 19.58
C ILE A 166 -9.34 2.20 20.49
N LEU A 167 -10.06 1.08 20.62
CA LEU A 167 -11.18 0.95 21.57
C LEU A 167 -10.76 1.22 23.03
N SER A 168 -9.51 0.91 23.35
CA SER A 168 -8.91 1.16 24.67
C SER A 168 -8.27 2.55 24.81
N ASN A 169 -8.41 3.44 23.82
CA ASN A 169 -7.75 4.76 23.76
C ASN A 169 -6.22 4.72 23.92
N ASN A 170 -5.58 3.61 23.54
CA ASN A 170 -4.14 3.47 23.57
C ASN A 170 -3.49 4.06 22.31
N LYS A 171 -2.27 4.59 22.45
CA LYS A 171 -1.48 5.07 21.31
C LYS A 171 -0.95 3.89 20.50
N ILE A 172 -1.10 3.98 19.19
CA ILE A 172 -0.49 3.04 18.24
C ILE A 172 0.97 3.42 18.02
N ASP A 173 1.82 2.43 17.80
CA ASP A 173 3.23 2.65 17.48
C ASP A 173 3.39 3.30 16.09
N SER A 174 4.19 4.37 16.02
CA SER A 174 4.39 5.14 14.77
C SER A 174 5.05 4.36 13.63
N VAL A 175 5.84 3.32 13.92
CA VAL A 175 6.41 2.45 12.88
C VAL A 175 5.30 1.62 12.26
N PHE A 176 4.40 1.10 13.09
CA PHE A 176 3.23 0.37 12.60
C PHE A 176 2.29 1.28 11.79
N GLU A 177 2.01 2.50 12.26
CA GLU A 177 1.24 3.47 11.48
C GLU A 177 1.85 3.71 10.09
N GLY A 178 3.18 3.82 10.02
CA GLY A 178 3.90 3.99 8.75
C GLY A 178 3.70 2.80 7.80
N LYS A 179 3.73 1.57 8.32
CA LYS A 179 3.44 0.35 7.54
C LYS A 179 2.01 0.34 7.01
N ILE A 180 1.03 0.71 7.84
CA ILE A 180 -0.37 0.77 7.42
C ILE A 180 -0.60 1.85 6.38
N ALA A 181 0.04 3.03 6.53
CA ALA A 181 -0.02 4.09 5.55
C ALA A 181 0.52 3.65 4.18
N GLU A 182 1.65 2.93 4.15
CA GLU A 182 2.19 2.34 2.93
C GLU A 182 1.24 1.28 2.34
N HIS A 183 0.73 0.39 3.19
CA HIS A 183 -0.17 -0.70 2.77
C HIS A 183 -1.46 -0.18 2.14
N ILE A 184 -2.16 0.75 2.81
CA ILE A 184 -3.41 1.33 2.28
C ILE A 184 -3.15 2.13 1.01
N THR A 185 -2.01 2.84 0.91
CA THR A 185 -1.63 3.51 -0.34
C THR A 185 -1.46 2.49 -1.47
N GLY A 186 -0.81 1.36 -1.20
CA GLY A 186 -0.68 0.28 -2.18
C GLY A 186 -2.02 -0.32 -2.60
N GLN A 187 -2.96 -0.51 -1.67
CA GLN A 187 -4.31 -1.00 -1.99
C GLN A 187 -5.06 -0.02 -2.90
N GLU A 188 -5.03 1.27 -2.58
CA GLU A 188 -5.64 2.30 -3.42
C GLU A 188 -4.99 2.39 -4.81
N LEU A 189 -3.66 2.27 -4.91
CA LEU A 189 -2.95 2.24 -6.19
C LEU A 189 -3.30 1.00 -7.03
N LEU A 190 -3.44 -0.17 -6.39
CA LEU A 190 -3.83 -1.40 -7.06
C LEU A 190 -5.26 -1.31 -7.61
N ALA A 191 -6.17 -0.71 -6.85
CA ALA A 191 -7.56 -0.51 -7.24
C ALA A 191 -7.74 0.41 -8.47
N LEU A 192 -6.75 1.24 -8.80
CA LEU A 192 -6.74 2.05 -10.03
C LEU A 192 -6.45 1.24 -11.28
N GLN A 193 -5.83 0.07 -11.14
CA GLN A 193 -5.41 -0.72 -12.27
C GLN A 193 -6.59 -1.49 -12.85
N THR A 194 -6.80 -1.36 -14.16
CA THR A 194 -7.90 -2.06 -14.85
C THR A 194 -7.57 -3.50 -15.22
N SER A 195 -6.29 -3.88 -15.16
CA SER A 195 -5.83 -5.23 -15.49
C SER A 195 -5.72 -6.08 -14.24
N VAL A 196 -6.32 -7.27 -14.27
CA VAL A 196 -6.16 -8.30 -13.23
C VAL A 196 -4.71 -8.79 -13.06
N LEU A 197 -3.84 -8.50 -14.03
CA LEU A 197 -2.41 -8.83 -13.97
C LEU A 197 -1.55 -7.67 -13.49
N ALA A 198 -2.13 -6.48 -13.31
CA ALA A 198 -1.38 -5.34 -12.84
C ALA A 198 -0.89 -5.58 -11.41
N LYS A 199 0.35 -5.17 -11.16
CA LYS A 199 0.97 -5.22 -9.84
C LYS A 199 1.56 -3.86 -9.54
N ASN A 200 1.50 -3.49 -8.27
CA ASN A 200 2.32 -2.41 -7.77
C ASN A 200 3.79 -2.78 -7.95
N VAL A 201 4.60 -1.78 -8.28
CA VAL A 201 6.06 -1.90 -8.38
C VAL A 201 6.66 -0.81 -7.53
N PHE A 202 7.77 -1.11 -6.87
CA PHE A 202 8.53 -0.14 -6.10
C PHE A 202 9.95 -0.01 -6.63
N TRP A 203 10.67 1.05 -6.26
CA TRP A 203 12.02 1.27 -6.78
C TRP A 203 13.07 0.95 -5.72
N VAL A 204 14.17 0.34 -6.15
CA VAL A 204 15.41 0.28 -5.38
C VAL A 204 16.57 0.72 -6.22
N LYS A 205 17.57 1.33 -5.58
CA LYS A 205 18.83 1.61 -6.28
C LYS A 205 19.56 0.31 -6.62
N GLU A 206 20.19 0.29 -7.79
CA GLU A 206 20.90 -0.90 -8.30
C GLU A 206 22.18 -1.23 -7.50
N LYS A 207 22.80 -0.23 -6.86
CA LYS A 207 24.08 -0.41 -6.16
C LYS A 207 23.95 -1.30 -4.92
N LYS A 208 24.79 -2.34 -4.82
CA LYS A 208 24.83 -3.34 -3.72
C LYS A 208 24.90 -2.77 -2.30
N GLN A 209 25.42 -1.56 -2.11
CA GLN A 209 25.55 -0.91 -0.79
C GLN A 209 24.57 0.25 -0.58
N SER A 210 23.65 0.48 -1.52
CA SER A 210 22.64 1.53 -1.37
C SER A 210 21.31 0.94 -0.92
N ASN A 211 20.78 1.51 0.15
CA ASN A 211 19.47 1.16 0.69
C ASN A 211 18.38 2.16 0.25
N ALA A 212 18.62 2.92 -0.82
CA ALA A 212 17.60 3.84 -1.32
C ALA A 212 16.46 3.05 -1.95
N GLU A 213 15.27 3.27 -1.40
CA GLU A 213 14.03 2.59 -1.72
C GLU A 213 12.91 3.63 -1.72
N VAL A 214 12.14 3.66 -2.81
CA VAL A 214 10.92 4.46 -2.92
C VAL A 214 9.75 3.50 -2.84
N ASP A 215 8.70 3.88 -2.12
CA ASP A 215 7.59 3.00 -1.75
C ASP A 215 6.83 2.46 -2.96
N PHE A 216 6.55 3.31 -3.96
CA PHE A 216 5.91 2.89 -5.21
C PHE A 216 6.40 3.69 -6.42
N ILE A 217 6.20 3.14 -7.61
CA ILE A 217 6.34 3.81 -8.89
C ILE A 217 5.03 3.67 -9.65
N LEU A 218 4.54 4.78 -10.21
CA LEU A 218 3.37 4.79 -11.07
C LEU A 218 3.75 5.22 -12.49
N GLN A 219 3.38 4.41 -13.48
CA GLN A 219 3.59 4.76 -14.88
C GLN A 219 2.50 5.74 -15.34
N ILE A 220 2.89 6.94 -15.76
CA ILE A 220 2.00 7.93 -16.37
C ILE A 220 2.60 8.37 -17.70
N SER A 221 1.89 8.11 -18.80
CA SER A 221 2.37 8.35 -20.16
C SER A 221 3.74 7.67 -20.39
N ASN A 222 4.80 8.44 -20.64
CA ASN A 222 6.17 7.94 -20.85
C ASN A 222 7.06 8.04 -19.60
N MET A 223 6.49 8.34 -18.42
CA MET A 223 7.23 8.59 -17.18
C MET A 223 6.96 7.52 -16.12
N LEU A 224 7.97 7.27 -15.29
CA LEU A 224 7.86 6.45 -14.09
C LEU A 224 7.88 7.37 -12.87
N ILE A 225 6.71 7.76 -12.39
CA ILE A 225 6.57 8.75 -11.32
C ILE A 225 6.80 8.07 -9.97
N PRO A 226 7.80 8.50 -9.18
CA PRO A 226 8.05 7.92 -7.88
C PRO A 226 7.07 8.48 -6.85
N ILE A 227 6.58 7.60 -5.97
CA ILE A 227 5.62 7.90 -4.91
C ILE A 227 6.24 7.50 -3.57
N GLU A 228 6.37 8.48 -2.67
CA GLU A 228 6.82 8.26 -1.29
C GLU A 228 5.64 8.44 -0.32
N VAL A 229 5.47 7.52 0.61
CA VAL A 229 4.44 7.56 1.64
C VAL A 229 5.01 8.09 2.95
N LYS A 230 4.29 9.02 3.58
CA LYS A 230 4.66 9.60 4.88
C LYS A 230 3.45 9.78 5.77
N LEU A 231 3.62 9.52 7.07
CA LEU A 231 2.57 9.79 8.05
C LEU A 231 2.21 11.27 8.16
N GLY A 232 3.15 12.18 7.86
CA GLY A 232 2.93 13.61 7.93
C GLY A 232 3.96 14.40 7.15
N LYS A 233 4.05 15.71 7.46
CA LYS A 233 4.98 16.64 6.78
C LYS A 233 6.45 16.36 7.06
N SER A 234 6.75 15.74 8.21
CA SER A 234 8.10 15.44 8.67
C SER A 234 8.69 14.22 7.98
N GLY A 235 10.01 14.22 7.79
CA GLY A 235 10.75 13.11 7.18
C GLY A 235 11.51 13.53 5.93
N ARG A 236 12.70 12.96 5.74
CA ARG A 236 13.56 13.24 4.59
C ARG A 236 13.08 12.44 3.38
N LEU A 237 12.89 13.10 2.25
CA LEU A 237 12.53 12.48 0.97
C LEU A 237 13.78 12.03 0.20
N ARG A 238 14.75 11.43 0.89
CA ARG A 238 16.08 11.17 0.32
C ARG A 238 16.00 10.17 -0.84
N SER A 239 15.32 9.04 -0.66
CA SER A 239 15.16 8.03 -1.72
C SER A 239 14.42 8.59 -2.92
N LEU A 240 13.33 9.33 -2.68
CA LEU A 240 12.57 10.05 -3.72
C LEU A 240 13.46 11.01 -4.52
N MET A 241 14.28 11.83 -3.85
CA MET A 241 15.23 12.73 -4.50
C MET A 241 16.31 11.97 -5.29
N GLU A 242 16.81 10.85 -4.77
CA GLU A 242 17.77 10.00 -5.47
C GLU A 242 17.16 9.35 -6.72
N PHE A 243 15.88 8.99 -6.71
CA PHE A 243 15.15 8.56 -7.90
C PHE A 243 15.07 9.71 -8.92
N ILE A 244 14.64 10.89 -8.47
CA ILE A 244 14.49 12.06 -9.35
C ILE A 244 15.82 12.47 -9.99
N ASP A 245 16.94 12.37 -9.29
CA ASP A 245 18.26 12.62 -9.87
C ASP A 245 18.57 11.71 -11.08
N LEU A 246 18.02 10.49 -11.09
CA LEU A 246 18.26 9.48 -12.13
C LEU A 246 17.16 9.44 -13.20
N ALA A 247 15.97 9.98 -12.92
CA ALA A 247 14.84 9.98 -13.82
C ALA A 247 14.99 11.04 -14.93
N PRO A 248 14.44 10.81 -16.14
CA PRO A 248 14.45 11.79 -17.23
C PRO A 248 13.45 12.94 -17.02
N HIS A 249 12.57 12.85 -16.01
CA HIS A 249 11.59 13.87 -15.65
C HIS A 249 11.92 14.50 -14.27
N ASN A 250 11.09 15.45 -13.87
CA ASN A 250 11.26 16.28 -12.67
C ASN A 250 9.95 16.34 -11.85
N VAL A 251 9.23 15.23 -11.79
CA VAL A 251 7.91 15.11 -11.14
C VAL A 251 7.94 13.97 -10.14
N ALA A 252 7.52 14.23 -8.90
CA ALA A 252 7.43 13.27 -7.81
C ALA A 252 6.12 13.44 -7.03
N VAL A 253 5.70 12.39 -6.31
CA VAL A 253 4.53 12.45 -5.41
C VAL A 253 4.93 12.08 -3.99
N ARG A 254 4.42 12.84 -3.02
CA ARG A 254 4.38 12.46 -1.61
C ARG A 254 2.93 12.23 -1.22
N VAL A 255 2.59 11.01 -0.80
CA VAL A 255 1.30 10.68 -0.21
C VAL A 255 1.39 10.85 1.31
N TYR A 256 0.50 11.62 1.92
CA TYR A 256 0.55 11.90 3.36
C TYR A 256 -0.78 12.38 3.98
N SER A 257 -0.76 12.71 5.27
CA SER A 257 -1.92 13.23 6.01
C SER A 257 -2.13 14.74 5.91
N GLY A 258 -1.24 15.48 5.24
CA GLY A 258 -1.38 16.93 5.07
C GLY A 258 -2.29 17.32 3.91
N LYS A 259 -2.46 18.64 3.71
CA LYS A 259 -3.25 19.21 2.62
C LYS A 259 -2.61 19.02 1.24
N PHE A 260 -3.44 19.08 0.21
CA PHE A 260 -2.94 19.13 -1.16
C PHE A 260 -2.07 20.37 -1.39
N SER A 261 -0.91 20.19 -2.03
CA SER A 261 -0.10 21.30 -2.55
C SER A 261 0.84 20.84 -3.66
N ILE A 262 1.28 21.78 -4.50
CA ILE A 262 2.37 21.57 -5.46
C ILE A 262 3.54 22.45 -5.03
N GLU A 263 4.69 21.83 -4.79
CA GLU A 263 5.90 22.52 -4.33
C GLU A 263 7.02 22.39 -5.36
N LYS A 264 7.65 23.51 -5.72
CA LYS A 264 8.90 23.49 -6.49
C LYS A 264 10.07 23.42 -5.52
N THR A 265 10.87 22.37 -5.62
CA THR A 265 12.00 22.15 -4.72
C THR A 265 13.20 21.59 -5.49
N LYS A 266 14.27 21.20 -4.77
CA LYS A 266 15.51 20.66 -5.35
C LYS A 266 15.93 19.37 -4.66
N THR A 267 16.53 18.47 -5.42
CA THR A 267 17.23 17.32 -4.84
C THR A 267 18.49 17.75 -4.10
N ILE A 268 19.11 16.83 -3.38
CA ILE A 268 20.41 17.06 -2.72
C ILE A 268 21.49 17.48 -3.75
N LYS A 269 21.37 17.03 -5.01
CA LYS A 269 22.26 17.41 -6.12
C LYS A 269 21.81 18.67 -6.87
N ASN A 270 20.91 19.46 -6.28
CA ASN A 270 20.35 20.69 -6.85
C ASN A 270 19.52 20.53 -8.14
N LYS A 271 19.08 19.31 -8.49
CA LYS A 271 18.12 19.13 -9.59
C LYS A 271 16.75 19.66 -9.17
N ALA A 272 16.22 20.64 -9.90
CA ALA A 272 14.90 21.19 -9.63
C ALA A 272 13.79 20.19 -10.01
N PHE A 273 12.77 20.06 -9.17
CA PHE A 273 11.62 19.19 -9.42
C PHE A 273 10.34 19.71 -8.75
N PHE A 274 9.20 19.23 -9.23
CA PHE A 274 7.88 19.48 -8.66
C PHE A 274 7.45 18.29 -7.81
N LEU A 275 7.11 18.59 -6.56
CA LEU A 275 6.56 17.64 -5.60
C LEU A 275 5.06 17.86 -5.47
N LEU A 276 4.28 16.86 -5.87
CA LEU A 276 2.86 16.77 -5.59
C LEU A 276 2.66 16.24 -4.18
N ASN A 277 2.18 17.07 -3.26
CA ASN A 277 1.75 16.63 -1.94
C ASN A 277 0.29 16.22 -2.01
N LEU A 278 0.04 14.92 -1.88
CA LEU A 278 -1.27 14.33 -2.07
C LEU A 278 -1.80 13.75 -0.74
N PRO A 279 -2.92 14.27 -0.20
CA PRO A 279 -3.63 13.61 0.89
C PRO A 279 -3.97 12.16 0.58
N PHE A 280 -3.90 11.26 1.58
CA PHE A 280 -4.22 9.83 1.40
C PHE A 280 -5.55 9.55 0.71
N TYR A 281 -6.60 10.30 1.06
CA TYR A 281 -7.94 10.14 0.49
C TYR A 281 -8.04 10.52 -1.01
N LEU A 282 -7.00 11.12 -1.58
CA LEU A 282 -6.91 11.46 -3.00
C LEU A 282 -6.06 10.49 -3.81
N VAL A 283 -5.53 9.40 -3.22
CA VAL A 283 -4.74 8.39 -3.96
C VAL A 283 -5.57 7.78 -5.09
N SER A 284 -6.87 7.54 -4.87
CA SER A 284 -7.81 7.08 -5.91
C SER A 284 -7.98 8.06 -7.10
N GLN A 285 -7.46 9.29 -7.00
CA GLN A 285 -7.46 10.28 -8.06
C GLN A 285 -6.04 10.69 -8.49
N ILE A 286 -5.01 9.97 -8.03
CA ILE A 286 -3.59 10.33 -8.19
C ILE A 286 -3.21 10.64 -9.63
N GLU A 287 -3.69 9.86 -10.61
CA GLU A 287 -3.37 10.11 -12.02
C GLU A 287 -3.88 11.48 -12.51
N LYS A 288 -5.08 11.87 -12.07
CA LYS A 288 -5.68 13.15 -12.46
C LYS A 288 -4.92 14.31 -11.83
N TYR A 289 -4.48 14.18 -10.57
CA TYR A 289 -3.64 15.19 -9.91
C TYR A 289 -2.25 15.30 -10.51
N ILE A 290 -1.63 14.18 -10.91
CA ILE A 290 -0.34 14.19 -11.62
C ILE A 290 -0.52 14.92 -12.96
N LYS A 291 -1.55 14.59 -13.75
CA LYS A 291 -1.85 15.28 -15.02
C LYS A 291 -2.13 16.78 -14.81
N PHE A 292 -2.92 17.14 -13.80
CA PHE A 292 -3.18 18.53 -13.40
C PHE A 292 -1.88 19.29 -13.09
N MET A 293 -0.99 18.70 -12.29
CA MET A 293 0.31 19.31 -11.98
C MET A 293 1.15 19.48 -13.24
N ILE A 294 1.29 18.45 -14.09
CA ILE A 294 2.08 18.52 -15.33
C ILE A 294 1.56 19.65 -16.22
N ASN A 295 0.25 19.77 -16.40
CA ASN A 295 -0.35 20.82 -17.21
C ASN A 295 -0.19 22.23 -16.61
N SER A 296 -0.11 22.34 -15.27
CA SER A 296 0.04 23.62 -14.57
C SER A 296 1.48 24.14 -14.56
N VAL A 297 2.46 23.28 -14.85
CA VAL A 297 3.90 23.60 -14.80
C VAL A 297 4.59 23.53 -16.17
N SER A 298 3.87 23.09 -17.21
CA SER A 298 4.28 23.15 -18.62
C SER A 298 4.03 24.54 -19.19
#